data_AF-A0A7S4K534-F1
#
_entry.id   AF-A0A7S4K534-F1
#
_cell.length_a   1.000
_cell.length_b   1.000
_cell.length_c   1.000
_cell.angle_alpha   90.00
_cell.angle_beta   90.00
_cell.angle_gamma   90.00
#
_symmetry.space_group_name_H-M   'P 1'
#
loop_
_entity.id
_entity.type
_entity.pdbx_description
1 polymer ?
#
loop_
_entity_poly.entity_id
_entity_poly.type
_entity_poly.pdbx_seq_one_letter_code
_entity_poly.pdbx_strand_id
1 'polypeptide(L)'
;MELKGLQAYFSVAMTEINLPMMALVDYRGFRLIAMSVLPIEGNSLIYGSKDAGLTVYAKDKRFNELMAKAGKSLNLAPHKCGVDPKNLKELWGACDIEGHRGTDGKFYLLDF
;
A
#
# COMPACT_ATOMS: atom_id res chain seq x y z
N MET A 1 6.15 10.72 6.65
CA MET A 1 6.60 9.37 6.30
C MET A 1 5.77 8.90 5.12
N GLU A 2 4.46 8.84 5.31
CA GLU A 2 3.45 8.50 4.31
C GLU A 2 3.53 9.27 2.98
N LEU A 3 3.69 10.60 2.99
CA LEU A 3 3.82 11.38 1.74
C LEU A 3 5.05 10.98 0.91
N LYS A 4 6.16 10.59 1.56
CA LYS A 4 7.37 10.15 0.85
C LYS A 4 7.18 8.77 0.24
N GLY A 5 6.51 7.88 0.97
CA GLY A 5 6.15 6.55 0.47
C GLY A 5 5.21 6.65 -0.73
N LEU A 6 4.16 7.48 -0.64
CA LEU A 6 3.28 7.81 -1.78
C LEU A 6 4.09 8.32 -2.97
N GLN A 7 4.97 9.29 -2.76
CA GLN A 7 5.81 9.86 -3.83
C GLN A 7 6.70 8.81 -4.50
N ALA A 8 7.26 7.88 -3.72
CA ALA A 8 8.05 6.78 -4.27
C ALA A 8 7.21 5.92 -5.20
N TYR A 9 6.05 5.42 -4.77
CA TYR A 9 5.18 4.60 -5.61
C TYR A 9 4.57 5.38 -6.79
N PHE A 10 4.28 6.67 -6.60
CA PHE A 10 3.82 7.54 -7.68
C PHE A 10 4.87 7.69 -8.77
N SER A 11 6.15 7.81 -8.40
CA SER A 11 7.26 7.95 -9.34
C SER A 11 7.51 6.70 -10.20
N VAL A 12 7.05 5.53 -9.74
CA VAL A 12 7.07 4.28 -10.54
C VAL A 12 6.11 4.37 -11.74
N ALA A 13 5.12 5.26 -11.70
CA ALA A 13 4.14 5.49 -12.76
C ALA A 13 3.37 4.21 -13.18
N MET A 14 2.98 3.38 -12.19
CA MET A 14 2.10 2.24 -12.45
C MET A 14 0.68 2.72 -12.75
N THR A 15 0.09 2.25 -13.84
CA THR A 15 -1.28 2.63 -14.23
C THR A 15 -2.33 1.68 -13.67
N GLU A 16 -1.93 0.48 -13.25
CA GLU A 16 -2.85 -0.54 -12.74
C GLU A 16 -3.19 -0.39 -11.24
N ILE A 17 -2.37 0.34 -10.48
CA ILE A 17 -2.58 0.61 -9.05
C ILE A 17 -2.86 2.10 -8.87
N ASN A 18 -4.00 2.41 -8.26
CA ASN A 18 -4.38 3.78 -7.93
C ASN A 18 -3.81 4.14 -6.56
N LEU A 19 -3.29 5.35 -6.45
CA LEU A 19 -2.83 5.91 -5.18
C LEU A 19 -3.78 7.04 -4.78
N PRO A 20 -4.03 7.25 -3.48
CA PRO A 20 -4.83 8.39 -3.04
C PRO A 20 -4.16 9.71 -3.41
N MET A 21 -4.96 10.69 -3.83
CA MET A 21 -4.47 12.06 -3.96
C MET A 21 -4.25 12.62 -2.56
N MET A 22 -3.02 13.08 -2.28
CA MET A 22 -2.68 13.79 -1.05
C MET A 22 -2.49 15.28 -1.32
N ALA A 23 -3.11 16.12 -0.50
CA ALA A 23 -2.92 17.57 -0.52
C ALA A 23 -2.38 18.05 0.83
N LEU A 24 -1.34 18.88 0.77
CA LEU A 24 -0.80 19.57 1.94
C LEU A 24 -1.39 20.97 1.99
N VAL A 25 -2.07 21.31 3.07
CA VAL A 25 -2.70 22.62 3.25
C VAL A 25 -2.14 23.29 4.50
N ASP A 26 -1.48 24.43 4.30
CA ASP A 26 -1.01 25.28 5.40
C ASP A 26 -2.00 26.43 5.60
N TYR A 27 -2.60 26.52 6.79
CA TYR A 27 -3.61 27.54 7.11
C TYR A 27 -3.52 27.99 8.57
N ARG A 28 -3.33 29.30 8.80
CA ARG A 28 -3.27 29.94 10.13
C ARG A 28 -2.32 29.25 11.14
N GLY A 29 -1.18 28.75 10.67
CA GLY A 29 -0.19 28.06 11.51
C GLY A 29 -0.45 26.56 11.69
N PHE A 30 -1.52 26.01 11.12
CA PHE A 30 -1.78 24.58 11.06
C PHE A 30 -1.36 24.01 9.71
N ARG A 31 -0.88 22.75 9.73
CA ARG A 31 -0.58 21.95 8.53
C ARG A 31 -1.52 20.75 8.51
N LEU A 32 -2.33 20.67 7.46
CA LEU A 32 -3.26 19.57 7.23
C LEU A 32 -2.74 18.70 6.07
N ILE A 33 -2.86 17.39 6.24
CA ILE A 33 -2.75 16.44 5.15
C ILE A 33 -4.16 15.94 4.86
N ALA A 34 -4.64 16.21 3.66
CA ALA A 34 -5.93 15.72 3.18
C ALA A 34 -5.71 14.62 2.15
N MET A 35 -6.51 13.55 2.23
CA MET A 35 -6.49 12.43 1.30
C MET A 35 -7.84 12.28 0.61
N SER A 36 -7.84 11.89 -0.67
CA SER A 36 -9.05 11.51 -1.37
C SER A 36 -9.72 10.30 -0.70
N VAL A 37 -11.04 10.32 -0.59
CA VAL A 37 -11.82 9.16 -0.18
C VAL A 37 -11.74 8.09 -1.28
N LEU A 38 -11.36 6.86 -0.90
CA LEU A 38 -11.26 5.72 -1.80
C LEU A 38 -12.46 4.78 -1.63
N PRO A 39 -12.89 4.06 -2.69
CA PRO A 39 -14.00 3.09 -2.61
C PRO A 39 -13.54 1.76 -1.98
N ILE A 40 -12.99 1.81 -0.77
CA ILE A 40 -12.46 0.65 -0.04
C ILE A 40 -13.30 0.36 1.22
N GLU A 41 -13.39 -0.91 1.59
CA GLU A 41 -14.13 -1.40 2.75
C GLU A 41 -13.21 -2.16 3.72
N GLY A 42 -13.64 -2.38 4.97
CA GLY A 42 -12.81 -3.01 6.00
C GLY A 42 -12.30 -4.43 5.69
N ASN A 43 -12.94 -5.13 4.74
CA ASN A 43 -12.56 -6.47 4.27
C ASN A 43 -11.88 -6.48 2.88
N SER A 44 -11.64 -5.32 2.27
CA SER A 44 -11.08 -5.19 0.92
C SER A 44 -9.55 -5.39 0.84
N LEU A 45 -8.89 -5.55 1.99
CA LEU A 45 -7.44 -5.76 2.10
C LEU A 45 -7.02 -7.10 1.48
N ILE A 46 -6.15 -7.02 0.47
CA ILE A 46 -5.63 -8.14 -0.30
C ILE A 46 -4.11 -8.31 -0.19
N TYR A 47 -3.38 -7.28 0.26
CA TYR A 47 -1.92 -7.28 0.36
C TYR A 47 -1.45 -6.48 1.59
N GLY A 48 -0.44 -7.01 2.30
CA GLY A 48 0.15 -6.43 3.51
C GLY A 48 -0.71 -6.63 4.77
N SER A 49 -0.65 -5.71 5.74
CA SER A 49 -1.23 -5.91 7.07
C SER A 49 -1.82 -4.63 7.64
N LYS A 50 -2.96 -4.77 8.33
CA LYS A 50 -3.66 -3.68 9.05
C LYS A 50 -3.61 -3.84 10.58
N ASP A 51 -2.88 -4.84 11.05
CA ASP A 51 -2.87 -5.29 12.45
C ASP A 51 -1.45 -5.55 12.93
N ALA A 52 -0.50 -4.68 12.53
CA ALA A 52 0.91 -4.72 12.92
C ALA A 52 1.59 -6.08 12.64
N GLY A 53 1.21 -6.73 11.53
CA GLY A 53 1.79 -8.00 11.10
C GLY A 53 1.24 -9.23 11.81
N LEU A 54 0.19 -9.10 12.64
CA LEU A 54 -0.53 -10.25 13.20
C LEU A 54 -1.13 -11.11 12.07
N THR A 55 -1.73 -10.44 11.09
CA THR A 55 -2.23 -11.05 9.85
C THR A 55 -1.61 -10.37 8.65
N VAL A 56 -0.93 -11.14 7.81
CA VAL A 56 -0.33 -10.65 6.57
C VAL A 56 -1.03 -11.25 5.36
N TYR A 57 -1.42 -10.39 4.43
CA TYR A 57 -2.13 -10.74 3.21
C TYR A 57 -1.23 -10.66 1.99
N ALA A 58 -1.44 -11.60 1.07
CA ALA A 58 -0.88 -11.63 -0.28
C ALA A 58 -1.84 -12.42 -1.19
N LYS A 59 -3.13 -12.10 -1.11
CA LYS A 59 -4.26 -12.91 -1.60
C LYS A 59 -4.43 -12.85 -3.13
N ASP A 60 -4.15 -11.70 -3.73
CA ASP A 60 -4.40 -11.46 -5.16
C ASP A 60 -3.09 -11.60 -5.95
N LYS A 61 -3.03 -12.61 -6.84
CA LYS A 61 -1.83 -12.89 -7.63
C LYS A 61 -1.42 -11.71 -8.51
N ARG A 62 -2.38 -11.03 -9.14
CA ARG A 62 -2.10 -9.91 -10.03
C ARG A 62 -1.57 -8.73 -9.25
N PHE A 63 -2.14 -8.44 -8.08
CA PHE A 63 -1.63 -7.39 -7.20
C PHE A 63 -0.22 -7.70 -6.70
N ASN A 64 0.06 -8.95 -6.30
CA ASN A 64 1.40 -9.39 -5.90
C ASN A 64 2.45 -9.16 -7.01
N GLU A 65 2.11 -9.48 -8.26
CA GLU A 65 2.98 -9.24 -9.42
C GLU A 65 3.26 -7.75 -9.66
N LEU A 66 2.24 -6.89 -9.50
CA LEU A 66 2.38 -5.44 -9.61
C LEU A 66 3.26 -4.88 -8.49
N MET A 67 3.09 -5.35 -7.26
CA MET A 67 3.96 -4.97 -6.13
C MET A 67 5.40 -5.44 -6.33
N ALA A 68 5.62 -6.63 -6.89
CA ALA A 68 6.97 -7.08 -7.25
C ALA A 68 7.62 -6.20 -8.33
N LYS A 69 6.84 -5.76 -9.33
CA LYS A 69 7.31 -4.81 -10.35
C LYS A 69 7.68 -3.47 -9.71
N ALA A 70 6.82 -2.94 -8.83
CA ALA A 70 7.08 -1.70 -8.10
C ALA A 70 8.34 -1.79 -7.24
N GLY A 71 8.47 -2.86 -6.45
CA GLY A 71 9.63 -3.10 -5.60
C GLY A 71 10.93 -3.15 -6.40
N LYS A 72 10.94 -3.84 -7.55
CA LYS A 72 12.11 -3.84 -8.46
C LYS A 72 12.47 -2.44 -8.95
N SER A 73 11.49 -1.64 -9.38
CA SER A 73 11.71 -0.25 -9.80
C SER A 73 12.24 0.64 -8.67
N LEU A 74 11.86 0.34 -7.42
CA LEU A 74 12.32 1.03 -6.22
C LEU A 74 13.60 0.44 -5.61
N ASN A 75 14.20 -0.58 -6.23
CA ASN A 75 15.35 -1.34 -5.71
C ASN A 75 15.11 -1.98 -4.34
N LEU A 76 13.87 -2.40 -4.07
CA LEU A 76 13.49 -3.13 -2.87
C LEU A 76 13.63 -4.64 -3.09
N ALA A 77 14.17 -5.33 -2.09
CA ALA A 77 14.20 -6.79 -2.05
C ALA A 77 12.92 -7.34 -1.39
N PRO A 78 12.41 -8.49 -1.85
CA PRO A 78 11.34 -9.17 -1.15
C PRO A 78 11.83 -9.67 0.21
N HIS A 79 10.93 -9.71 1.18
CA HIS A 79 11.24 -10.24 2.51
C HIS A 79 10.00 -10.87 3.15
N LYS A 80 10.23 -11.75 4.13
CA LYS A 80 9.17 -12.41 4.87
C LYS A 80 8.62 -11.49 5.95
N CYS A 81 7.31 -11.30 5.94
CA CYS A 81 6.55 -10.46 6.85
C CYS A 81 5.56 -11.30 7.67
N GLY A 82 5.35 -10.88 8.92
CA GLY A 82 4.43 -11.50 9.87
C GLY A 82 5.10 -11.88 11.19
N VAL A 83 4.31 -11.91 12.26
CA VAL A 83 4.83 -12.27 13.60
C VAL A 83 4.85 -13.78 13.84
N ASP A 84 3.96 -14.54 13.19
CA ASP A 84 3.91 -16.00 13.29
C ASP A 84 4.81 -16.63 12.22
N PRO A 85 5.91 -17.32 12.61
CA PRO A 85 6.81 -17.98 11.67
C PRO A 85 6.15 -18.99 10.73
N LYS A 86 4.99 -19.54 11.10
CA LYS A 86 4.24 -20.51 10.27
C LYS A 86 3.39 -19.84 9.19
N ASN A 87 3.08 -18.55 9.36
CA ASN A 87 2.14 -17.81 8.52
C ASN A 87 2.77 -16.63 7.77
N LEU A 88 4.11 -16.58 7.71
CA LEU A 88 4.85 -15.54 7.01
C LEU A 88 4.45 -15.44 5.54
N LYS A 89 4.36 -14.22 5.03
CA LYS A 89 4.15 -13.91 3.60
C LYS A 89 5.33 -13.13 3.06
N GLU A 90 5.70 -13.39 1.82
CA GLU A 90 6.73 -12.61 1.13
C GLU A 90 6.12 -11.35 0.52
N LEU A 91 6.65 -10.17 0.87
CA LEU A 91 6.21 -8.88 0.37
C LEU A 91 7.40 -8.08 -0.21
N TRP A 92 7.11 -7.20 -1.17
CA TRP A 92 8.06 -6.30 -1.84
C TRP A 92 8.03 -4.86 -1.30
N GLY A 93 7.44 -4.65 -0.12
CA GLY A 93 7.29 -3.35 0.55
C GLY A 93 7.16 -3.57 2.05
N ALA A 94 6.90 -2.49 2.81
CA ALA A 94 6.72 -2.57 4.25
C ALA A 94 5.58 -3.54 4.64
N CYS A 95 5.63 -4.12 5.83
CA CYS A 95 4.63 -5.11 6.26
C CYS A 95 3.24 -4.48 6.45
N ASP A 96 3.21 -3.24 6.90
CA ASP A 96 2.05 -2.40 7.16
C ASP A 96 1.46 -1.75 5.90
N ILE A 97 2.07 -1.97 4.72
CA ILE A 97 1.53 -1.42 3.47
C ILE A 97 0.16 -2.03 3.16
N GLU A 98 -0.80 -1.20 2.77
CA GLU A 98 -2.17 -1.67 2.58
C GLU A 98 -2.56 -1.67 1.10
N GLY A 99 -2.67 -2.87 0.52
CA GLY A 99 -3.18 -3.07 -0.83
C GLY A 99 -4.63 -3.55 -0.84
N HIS A 100 -5.49 -2.84 -1.57
CA HIS A 100 -6.94 -3.06 -1.57
C HIS A 100 -7.50 -3.33 -2.96
N ARG A 101 -8.56 -4.14 -3.00
CA ARG A 101 -9.46 -4.23 -4.14
C ARG A 101 -10.72 -3.44 -3.84
N GLY A 102 -10.89 -2.29 -4.49
CA GLY A 102 -12.03 -1.40 -4.28
C GLY A 102 -13.35 -2.01 -4.75
N THR A 103 -14.45 -1.44 -4.28
CA THR A 103 -15.82 -1.83 -4.68
C THR A 103 -16.11 -1.54 -6.16
N ASP A 104 -15.32 -0.65 -6.77
CA ASP A 104 -15.31 -0.37 -8.21
C ASP A 104 -14.44 -1.34 -9.03
N GLY A 105 -13.88 -2.36 -8.37
CA GLY A 105 -13.06 -3.41 -8.98
C GLY A 105 -11.60 -3.02 -9.24
N LYS A 106 -11.19 -1.79 -8.90
CA LYS A 106 -9.82 -1.32 -9.12
C LYS A 106 -8.89 -1.65 -7.94
N PHE A 107 -7.59 -1.54 -8.19
CA PHE A 107 -6.56 -1.70 -7.17
C PHE A 107 -6.16 -0.36 -6.58
N TYR A 108 -5.99 -0.35 -5.25
CA TYR A 108 -5.56 0.79 -4.48
C TYR A 108 -4.41 0.41 -3.56
N LEU A 109 -3.46 1.33 -3.36
CA LEU A 109 -2.34 1.16 -2.45
C LEU A 109 -2.22 2.40 -1.57
N LEU A 110 -2.11 2.19 -0.26
CA LEU A 110 -2.01 3.21 0.78
C LEU A 110 -1.19 2.70 1.97
N ASP A 111 -1.06 3.55 3.00
CA ASP A 111 -0.31 3.31 4.23
C ASP A 111 1.18 2.96 3.97
N PHE A 112 1.93 3.95 3.45
CA PHE A 112 3.29 3.76 2.91
C PHE A 112 4.44 4.05 3.89
#